data_AF-A0A2G5USN7-F1
#
_entry.id   AF-A0A2G5USN7-F1
#
_cell.length_a   1.000
_cell.length_b   1.000
_cell.length_c   1.000
_cell.angle_alpha   90.00
_cell.angle_beta   90.00
_cell.angle_gamma   90.00
#
_symmetry.space_group_name_H-M   'P 1'
#
loop_
_entity.id
_entity.type
_entity.pdbx_description
1 polymer ?
#
loop_
_entity_poly.entity_id
_entity_poly.type
_entity_poly.pdbx_seq_one_letter_code
_entity_poly.pdbx_strand_id
1 'polypeptide(L)'
;MGLFREFEPLMPYWAQRMNMLNNFNNIVPQQLNEVEDNDNKFAVKLDVAAFKPEELKVNLEGNILTIEGHHEVKTEHGYSKRSFTRQFTLPKNVDLAHIHTAINKDGQMTIDVPKTGTHSNIRAIPIHTTQGHAVTQGNKPTNTTTTTGKH
;
A
#
# COMPACT_ATOMS: atom_id res chain seq x y z
N MET A 1 -27.87 24.55 -22.97
CA MET A 1 -26.58 24.91 -22.35
C MET A 1 -26.24 23.79 -21.38
N GLY A 2 -25.36 22.88 -21.80
CA GLY A 2 -24.90 21.81 -20.91
C GLY A 2 -24.04 22.41 -19.81
N LEU A 3 -24.41 22.15 -18.56
CA LEU A 3 -23.54 22.35 -17.41
C LEU A 3 -22.36 21.39 -17.60
N PHE A 4 -21.28 21.88 -18.18
CA PHE A 4 -19.97 21.28 -18.02
C PHE A 4 -19.73 21.24 -16.51
N ARG A 5 -19.83 20.04 -15.92
CA ARG A 5 -19.20 19.78 -14.63
C ARG A 5 -17.72 20.00 -14.86
N GLU A 6 -17.26 21.20 -14.53
CA GLU A 6 -15.85 21.52 -14.39
C GLU A 6 -15.28 20.44 -13.46
N PHE A 7 -14.41 19.61 -14.02
CA PHE A 7 -13.82 18.49 -13.33
C PHE A 7 -12.88 19.11 -12.30
N GLU A 8 -13.37 19.34 -11.08
CA GLU A 8 -12.56 19.77 -9.95
C GLU A 8 -11.32 18.87 -9.92
N PRO A 9 -10.11 19.41 -10.15
CA PRO A 9 -8.91 18.58 -10.09
C PRO A 9 -8.86 18.01 -8.68
N LEU A 10 -8.90 16.67 -8.59
CA LEU A 10 -8.91 15.97 -7.30
C LEU A 10 -7.71 16.46 -6.50
N MET A 11 -7.99 17.32 -5.52
CA MET A 11 -6.98 17.88 -4.65
C MET A 11 -6.29 16.72 -3.94
N PRO A 12 -4.95 16.74 -3.82
CA PRO A 12 -4.26 15.68 -3.10
C PRO A 12 -4.72 15.67 -1.64
N TYR A 13 -4.65 14.51 -0.98
CA TYR A 13 -5.13 14.34 0.40
C TYR A 13 -4.51 15.35 1.39
N TRP A 14 -3.27 15.77 1.14
CA TRP A 14 -2.55 16.73 1.98
C TRP A 14 -2.92 18.19 1.72
N ALA A 15 -3.81 18.50 0.78
CA ALA A 15 -4.12 19.88 0.39
C ALA A 15 -4.67 20.72 1.55
N GLN A 16 -5.40 20.09 2.48
CA GLN A 16 -5.98 20.78 3.63
C GLN A 16 -5.01 20.94 4.81
N ARG A 17 -3.76 20.43 4.72
CA ARG A 17 -2.81 20.49 5.84
C ARG A 17 -2.46 21.92 6.29
N MET A 18 -2.59 22.92 5.41
CA MET A 18 -2.36 24.32 5.77
C MET A 18 -3.43 24.85 6.72
N ASN A 19 -4.65 24.29 6.70
CA ASN A 19 -5.68 24.61 7.68
C ASN A 19 -5.34 24.05 9.07
N MET A 20 -4.36 23.13 9.14
CA MET A 20 -3.92 22.49 10.37
C MET A 20 -2.70 23.16 10.99
N LEU A 21 -2.20 24.31 10.48
CA LEU A 21 -0.93 24.91 10.92
C LEU A 21 -0.79 25.07 12.45
N ASN A 22 -1.86 25.41 13.15
CA ASN A 22 -1.86 25.56 14.61
C ASN A 22 -2.44 24.34 15.36
N ASN A 23 -2.88 23.31 14.64
CA ASN A 23 -3.39 22.07 15.21
C ASN A 23 -2.28 21.01 15.24
N PHE A 24 -1.94 20.57 16.44
CA PHE A 24 -0.97 19.50 16.70
C PHE A 24 -1.61 18.27 17.35
N ASN A 25 -2.91 18.31 17.62
CA ASN A 25 -3.59 17.15 18.16
C ASN A 25 -3.65 16.08 17.06
N ASN A 26 -3.31 14.83 17.42
CA ASN A 26 -3.48 13.67 16.55
C ASN A 26 -2.72 13.75 15.22
N ILE A 27 -1.41 14.04 15.25
CA ILE A 27 -0.55 14.08 14.05
C ILE A 27 -0.62 12.76 13.25
N VAL A 28 -0.69 11.63 13.97
CA VAL A 28 -1.09 10.29 13.48
C VAL A 28 -1.86 9.64 14.64
N PRO A 29 -3.20 9.75 14.68
CA PRO A 29 -3.99 9.23 15.80
C PRO A 29 -3.87 7.71 15.88
N GLN A 30 -3.99 7.15 17.09
CA GLN A 30 -4.29 5.72 17.18
C GLN A 30 -5.65 5.46 16.57
N GLN A 31 -5.72 4.48 15.67
CA GLN A 31 -6.96 4.09 15.00
C GLN A 31 -7.49 2.78 15.59
N LEU A 32 -8.81 2.62 15.58
CA LEU A 32 -9.40 1.30 15.83
C LEU A 32 -8.94 0.34 14.73
N ASN A 33 -8.43 -0.83 15.10
CA ASN A 33 -7.86 -1.82 14.18
C ASN A 33 -6.64 -1.28 13.39
N GLU A 34 -5.81 -0.44 14.03
CA GLU A 34 -4.50 -0.02 13.52
C GLU A 34 -3.61 -1.21 13.14
N VAL A 35 -3.73 -2.34 13.85
CA VAL A 35 -3.00 -3.58 13.58
C VAL A 35 -4.01 -4.71 13.32
N GLU A 36 -3.80 -5.43 12.23
CA GLU A 36 -4.52 -6.64 11.85
C GLU A 36 -3.52 -7.80 11.78
N ASP A 37 -3.68 -8.81 12.63
CA ASP A 37 -2.86 -10.03 12.58
C ASP A 37 -3.81 -11.23 12.44
N ASN A 38 -3.81 -11.85 11.26
CA ASN A 38 -4.62 -13.02 10.96
C ASN A 38 -3.77 -14.11 10.28
N ASP A 39 -4.40 -15.25 9.97
CA ASP A 39 -3.71 -16.42 9.40
C ASP A 39 -3.08 -16.14 8.02
N ASN A 40 -3.54 -15.12 7.31
CA ASN A 40 -3.09 -14.80 5.96
C ASN A 40 -2.01 -13.72 5.94
N LYS A 41 -2.13 -12.71 6.81
CA LYS A 41 -1.25 -11.53 6.84
C LYS A 41 -1.18 -10.85 8.21
N PHE A 42 -0.13 -10.05 8.37
CA PHE A 42 0.00 -8.98 9.33
C PHE A 42 -0.13 -7.64 8.59
N ALA A 43 -0.93 -6.71 9.09
CA ALA A 43 -1.10 -5.39 8.47
C ALA A 43 -1.15 -4.26 9.50
N VAL A 44 -0.62 -3.10 9.11
CA VAL A 44 -0.66 -1.85 9.87
C VAL A 44 -1.36 -0.78 9.05
N LYS A 45 -2.25 0.00 9.67
CA LYS A 45 -2.97 1.12 9.06
C LYS A 45 -2.75 2.40 9.85
N LEU A 46 -2.28 3.46 9.19
CA LEU A 46 -2.02 4.76 9.80
C LEU A 46 -2.67 5.88 8.98
N ASP A 47 -3.30 6.83 9.65
CA ASP A 47 -3.69 8.10 9.03
C ASP A 47 -2.49 9.04 9.01
N VAL A 48 -1.97 9.26 7.81
CA VAL A 48 -0.81 10.12 7.55
C VAL A 48 -1.19 11.33 6.69
N ALA A 49 -2.48 11.72 6.67
CA ALA A 49 -2.99 12.77 5.79
C ALA A 49 -2.33 14.15 6.00
N ALA A 50 -1.71 14.36 7.17
CA ALA A 50 -0.94 15.57 7.49
C ALA A 50 0.42 15.66 6.78
N PHE A 51 0.90 14.57 6.17
CA PHE A 51 2.22 14.45 5.54
C PHE A 51 2.08 14.19 4.05
N LYS A 52 3.03 14.67 3.26
CA LYS A 52 3.16 14.24 1.87
C LYS A 52 3.91 12.90 1.79
N PRO A 53 3.75 12.11 0.71
CA PRO A 53 4.49 10.86 0.55
C PRO A 53 6.01 11.01 0.71
N GLU A 54 6.58 12.07 0.17
CA GLU A 54 8.00 12.43 0.21
C GLU A 54 8.50 12.90 1.59
N GLU A 55 7.58 13.20 2.51
CA GLU A 55 7.88 13.55 3.91
C GLU A 55 7.85 12.31 4.82
N LEU A 56 7.54 11.13 4.28
CA LEU A 56 7.40 9.86 4.99
C LEU A 56 8.56 8.91 4.68
N LYS A 57 8.92 8.10 5.67
CA LYS A 57 9.95 7.07 5.55
C LYS A 57 9.48 5.79 6.22
N VAL A 58 9.70 4.66 5.56
CA VAL A 58 9.44 3.32 6.09
C VAL A 58 10.74 2.53 6.05
N ASN A 59 11.19 2.02 7.20
CA ASN A 59 12.39 1.21 7.33
C ASN A 59 12.04 -0.13 7.99
N LEU A 60 12.77 -1.17 7.60
CA LEU A 60 12.70 -2.48 8.24
C LEU A 60 14.12 -2.90 8.65
N GLU A 61 14.34 -3.08 9.95
CA GLU A 61 15.61 -3.57 10.51
C GLU A 61 15.35 -4.86 11.27
N GLY A 62 15.81 -6.00 10.73
CA GLY A 62 15.43 -7.31 11.24
C GLY A 62 13.91 -7.51 11.12
N ASN A 63 13.21 -7.60 12.25
CA ASN A 63 11.74 -7.66 12.32
C ASN A 63 11.11 -6.38 12.91
N ILE A 64 11.85 -5.28 12.99
CA ILE A 64 11.36 -4.01 13.48
C ILE A 64 11.01 -3.11 12.30
N LEU A 65 9.71 -2.83 12.14
CA LEU A 65 9.18 -1.89 11.16
C LEU A 65 9.06 -0.51 11.80
N THR A 66 9.72 0.49 11.21
CA THR A 66 9.72 1.87 11.68
C THR A 66 9.15 2.78 10.61
N ILE A 67 8.16 3.59 10.98
CA ILE A 67 7.47 4.54 10.11
C ILE A 67 7.68 5.93 10.69
N GLU A 68 8.26 6.82 9.90
CA GLU A 68 8.64 8.17 10.30
C GLU A 68 8.00 9.18 9.35
N GLY A 69 7.65 10.34 9.88
CA GLY A 69 7.22 11.48 9.08
C GLY A 69 7.79 12.77 9.63
N HIS A 70 8.19 13.67 8.73
CA HIS A 70 8.70 14.99 9.11
C HIS A 70 8.19 16.06 8.15
N HIS A 71 7.52 17.07 8.70
CA HIS A 71 6.98 18.19 7.95
C HIS A 71 7.33 19.51 8.64
N GLU A 72 7.81 20.49 7.86
CA GLU A 72 8.15 21.83 8.32
C GLU A 72 7.58 22.89 7.37
N VAL A 73 6.92 23.90 7.92
CA VAL A 73 6.46 25.09 7.18
C VAL A 73 7.02 26.32 7.85
N LYS A 74 7.62 27.21 7.06
CA LYS A 74 8.02 28.55 7.49
C LYS A 74 6.83 29.50 7.41
N THR A 75 6.67 30.32 8.43
CA THR A 75 5.70 31.43 8.48
C THR A 75 6.46 32.75 8.49
N GLU A 76 5.75 33.88 8.41
CA GLU A 76 6.36 35.21 8.48
C GLU A 76 7.16 35.43 9.78
N HIS A 77 6.75 34.80 10.88
CA HIS A 77 7.33 35.01 12.21
C HIS A 77 7.98 33.76 12.82
N GLY A 78 8.18 32.68 12.04
CA GLY A 78 8.78 31.46 12.57
C GLY A 78 8.57 30.23 11.70
N TYR A 79 8.34 29.09 12.34
CA TYR A 79 8.09 27.82 11.67
C TYR A 79 7.13 26.94 12.49
N SER A 80 6.42 26.04 11.81
CA SER A 80 5.63 24.96 12.40
C SER A 80 6.23 23.63 11.94
N LYS A 81 6.64 22.78 12.90
CA LYS A 81 7.18 21.43 12.63
C LYS A 81 6.24 20.36 13.18
N ARG A 82 6.01 19.30 12.40
CA ARG A 82 5.32 18.08 12.81
C ARG A 82 6.23 16.89 12.53
N SER A 83 6.39 16.02 13.51
CA SER A 83 7.12 14.77 13.36
C SER A 83 6.39 13.64 14.05
N PHE A 84 6.51 12.43 13.53
CA PHE A 84 6.11 11.22 14.24
C PHE A 84 7.10 10.08 13.97
N THR A 85 7.13 9.13 14.91
CA THR A 85 7.79 7.83 14.75
C THR A 85 6.86 6.77 15.31
N ARG A 86 6.49 5.78 14.51
CA ARG A 86 5.75 4.59 14.93
C ARG A 86 6.61 3.36 14.66
N GLN A 87 6.69 2.48 15.65
CA GLN A 87 7.51 1.28 15.56
C GLN A 87 6.65 0.05 15.89
N PHE A 88 6.77 -0.98 15.05
CA PHE A 88 6.06 -2.25 15.19
C PHE A 88 7.06 -3.40 15.12
N THR A 89 6.97 -4.32 16.06
CA THR A 89 7.72 -5.58 16.01
C THR A 89 6.89 -6.60 15.24
N LEU A 90 7.35 -6.99 14.06
CA LEU A 90 6.64 -7.95 13.21
C LEU A 90 6.74 -9.36 13.81
N PRO A 91 5.66 -10.17 13.72
CA PRO A 91 5.69 -11.57 14.10
C PRO A 91 6.74 -12.35 13.29
N LYS A 92 7.28 -13.43 13.86
CA LYS A 92 8.29 -14.26 13.17
C LYS A 92 7.75 -15.03 11.96
N ASN A 93 6.43 -15.23 11.89
CA ASN A 93 5.77 -16.01 10.86
C ASN A 93 5.29 -15.16 9.67
N VAL A 94 5.96 -14.05 9.39
CA VAL A 94 5.67 -13.20 8.22
C VAL A 94 6.75 -13.37 7.16
N ASP A 95 6.37 -13.23 5.90
CA ASP A 95 7.30 -13.19 4.78
C ASP A 95 7.72 -11.75 4.48
N LEU A 96 8.84 -11.35 5.09
CA LEU A 96 9.40 -10.00 4.96
C LEU A 96 9.81 -9.65 3.53
N ALA A 97 10.06 -10.64 2.65
CA ALA A 97 10.40 -10.38 1.26
C ALA A 97 9.22 -9.83 0.45
N HIS A 98 7.99 -10.04 0.95
CA HIS A 98 6.74 -9.62 0.31
C HIS A 98 6.00 -8.54 1.11
N ILE A 99 6.73 -7.77 1.94
CA ILE A 99 6.18 -6.55 2.53
C ILE A 99 5.77 -5.56 1.44
N HIS A 100 4.59 -4.98 1.58
CA HIS A 100 4.07 -3.98 0.66
C HIS A 100 3.53 -2.78 1.43
N THR A 101 3.79 -1.58 0.90
CA THR A 101 3.32 -0.32 1.46
C THR A 101 2.52 0.45 0.42
N ALA A 102 1.42 1.06 0.85
CA ALA A 102 0.60 1.91 -0.01
C ALA A 102 0.03 3.08 0.78
N ILE A 103 -0.30 4.17 0.09
CA ILE A 103 -1.09 5.28 0.63
C ILE A 103 -2.26 5.48 -0.32
N ASN A 104 -3.48 5.50 0.22
CA ASN A 104 -4.67 5.71 -0.59
C ASN A 104 -4.94 7.21 -0.84
N LYS A 105 -6.02 7.52 -1.57
CA LYS A 105 -6.40 8.90 -1.90
C LYS A 105 -6.87 9.73 -0.70
N ASP A 106 -7.11 9.11 0.44
CA ASP A 106 -7.56 9.77 1.67
C ASP A 106 -6.39 9.99 2.66
N GLY A 107 -5.15 9.61 2.28
CA GLY A 107 -3.98 9.76 3.14
C GLY A 107 -3.86 8.66 4.20
N GLN A 108 -4.58 7.54 4.07
CA GLN A 108 -4.36 6.36 4.90
C GLN A 108 -3.23 5.52 4.30
N MET A 109 -2.16 5.32 5.07
CA MET A 109 -1.09 4.39 4.80
C MET A 109 -1.49 2.98 5.24
N THR A 110 -1.23 1.99 4.40
CA THR A 110 -1.31 0.57 4.75
C THR A 110 0.04 -0.10 4.51
N ILE A 111 0.47 -0.92 5.46
CA ILE A 111 1.63 -1.79 5.32
C ILE A 111 1.15 -3.21 5.55
N ASP A 112 1.18 -4.03 4.50
CA ASP A 112 0.74 -5.41 4.52
C ASP A 112 1.96 -6.35 4.40
N VAL A 113 2.03 -7.34 5.27
CA VAL A 113 3.04 -8.39 5.25
C VAL A 113 2.34 -9.75 5.31
N PRO A 114 2.41 -10.57 4.26
CA PRO A 114 1.81 -11.89 4.24
C PRO A 114 2.46 -12.83 5.26
N LYS A 115 1.70 -13.82 5.76
CA LYS A 115 2.25 -14.89 6.60
C LYS A 115 3.10 -15.84 5.76
N THR A 116 4.16 -16.41 6.35
CA THR A 116 5.02 -17.37 5.65
C THR A 116 4.20 -18.57 5.17
N GLY A 117 4.35 -18.93 3.90
CA GLY A 117 3.65 -20.09 3.31
C GLY A 117 2.21 -19.83 2.83
N THR A 118 1.69 -18.60 2.93
CA THR A 118 0.35 -18.26 2.42
C THR A 118 0.34 -17.85 0.94
N HIS A 119 1.52 -17.71 0.33
CA HIS A 119 1.65 -17.47 -1.10
C HIS A 119 1.49 -18.73 -1.95
N SER A 120 0.73 -18.61 -3.04
CA SER A 120 0.74 -19.59 -4.13
C SER A 120 2.14 -19.62 -4.77
N ASN A 121 2.80 -20.78 -4.77
CA ASN A 121 4.08 -20.99 -5.46
C ASN A 121 3.96 -21.01 -7.00
N ILE A 122 2.78 -20.72 -7.55
CA ILE A 122 2.54 -20.68 -8.98
C ILE A 122 2.96 -19.31 -9.51
N ARG A 123 4.05 -19.28 -10.28
CA ARG A 123 4.51 -18.08 -11.02
C ARG A 123 4.55 -18.36 -12.52
N ALA A 124 4.16 -17.36 -13.31
CA ALA A 124 4.35 -17.42 -14.75
C ALA A 124 5.84 -17.25 -15.07
N ILE A 125 6.47 -18.29 -15.61
CA ILE A 125 7.87 -18.21 -16.07
C ILE A 125 7.85 -17.79 -17.54
N PRO A 126 8.39 -16.62 -17.90
CA PRO A 126 8.48 -16.22 -19.30
C PRO A 126 9.41 -17.15 -20.07
N ILE A 127 8.95 -17.62 -21.23
CA ILE A 127 9.77 -18.43 -22.15
C ILE A 127 10.55 -17.45 -23.03
N HIS A 128 11.86 -17.37 -22.85
CA HIS A 128 12.75 -16.62 -23.74
C HIS A 128 13.13 -17.51 -24.93
N THR A 129 12.65 -17.17 -26.13
CA THR A 129 13.10 -17.82 -27.38
C THR A 129 14.36 -17.14 -27.89
N THR A 130 15.40 -17.90 -28.23
CA THR A 130 16.51 -17.42 -29.05
C THR A 130 15.97 -17.09 -30.45
N GLN A 131 16.43 -15.99 -31.07
CA GLN A 131 16.01 -15.64 -32.42
C GLN A 131 16.36 -16.79 -33.38
N GLY A 132 15.35 -17.51 -33.89
CA GLY A 132 15.54 -18.58 -34.88
C GLY A 132 14.65 -19.81 -34.74
N HIS A 133 13.97 -20.04 -33.62
CA HIS A 133 13.05 -21.18 -33.49
C HIS A 133 11.59 -20.72 -33.61
N ALA A 134 11.06 -20.73 -34.83
CA ALA A 134 9.62 -20.63 -35.06
C ALA A 134 8.94 -21.89 -34.50
N VAL A 135 8.14 -21.74 -33.44
CA VAL A 135 7.18 -22.77 -33.02
C VAL A 135 5.96 -22.64 -33.93
N THR A 136 5.88 -23.52 -34.93
CA THR A 136 4.67 -23.70 -35.74
C THR A 136 3.54 -24.15 -34.82
N GLN A 137 2.44 -23.40 -34.80
CA GLN A 137 1.25 -23.75 -34.01
C GLN A 137 0.71 -25.11 -34.46
N GLY A 138 0.74 -26.09 -33.56
CA GLY A 138 0.06 -27.37 -33.68
C GLY A 138 -0.87 -27.58 -32.50
N ASN A 139 -2.17 -27.51 -32.79
CA ASN A 139 -3.32 -27.97 -31.99
C ASN A 139 -3.55 -27.39 -30.59
N LYS A 140 -4.57 -26.54 -30.53
CA LYS A 140 -5.39 -26.18 -29.37
C LYS A 140 -6.06 -27.43 -28.78
N PRO A 141 -5.93 -27.75 -27.48
CA PRO A 141 -6.85 -28.68 -26.82
C PRO A 141 -8.15 -27.94 -26.48
N THR A 142 -9.24 -28.33 -27.14
CA THR A 142 -10.62 -28.03 -26.75
C THR A 142 -11.00 -28.89 -25.56
N ASN A 143 -11.23 -28.28 -24.39
CA ASN A 143 -11.98 -28.93 -23.31
C ASN A 143 -13.47 -28.68 -23.52
N THR A 144 -14.19 -29.69 -24.02
CA THR A 144 -15.66 -29.78 -23.90
C THR A 144 -15.99 -30.84 -22.87
N THR A 145 -16.40 -30.41 -21.68
CA THR A 145 -17.09 -31.26 -20.70
C THR A 145 -18.57 -31.31 -21.09
N THR A 146 -19.08 -32.48 -21.45
CA THR A 146 -20.52 -32.79 -21.39
C THR A 146 -20.66 -34.15 -20.75
N THR A 147 -21.00 -34.14 -19.46
CA THR A 147 -21.35 -35.32 -18.69
C THR A 147 -22.84 -35.61 -18.90
N THR A 148 -23.12 -36.77 -19.47
CA THR A 148 -24.41 -37.43 -19.62
C THR A 148 -25.11 -37.63 -18.26
N GLY A 149 -26.34 -37.16 -18.13
CA GLY A 149 -27.26 -37.53 -17.05
C GLY A 149 -28.54 -38.12 -17.63
N LYS A 150 -28.69 -39.44 -17.52
CA LYS A 150 -29.97 -40.15 -17.68
C LYS A 150 -30.64 -40.25 -16.32
N HIS A 151 -31.87 -39.76 -16.19
CA HIS A 151 -33.02 -40.48 -15.65
C HIS A 151 -34.30 -39.72 -16.02
#